data_AF-A0ABD4KVV6-F1
#
_entry.id   AF-A0ABD4KVV6-F1
#
_cell.length_a   1.000
_cell.length_b   1.000
_cell.length_c   1.000
_cell.angle_alpha   90.00
_cell.angle_beta   90.00
_cell.angle_gamma   90.00
#
_symmetry.space_group_name_H-M   'P 1'
#
loop_
_entity.id
_entity.type
_entity.pdbx_description
1 polymer ?
#
loop_
_entity_poly.entity_id
_entity_poly.type
_entity_poly.pdbx_seq_one_letter_code
_entity_poly.pdbx_strand_id
1 'polypeptide(L)'
;ADAASSTLGKPIDQLFWCAGSWGHLYPLSGHTLAFGSLAENTSHLAARAIAAQHRRGLARRTMGNSALCRPVIEPMLPKSQYKMSMFFPVPETESAHVIGESTMKWGEWRTI
;
A
#
# COMPACT_ATOMS: atom_id res chain seq x y z
N ALA A 1 9.76 -5.47 -10.89
CA ALA A 1 8.94 -6.67 -10.61
C ALA A 1 7.64 -6.29 -9.89
N ASP A 2 7.71 -5.80 -8.64
CA ASP A 2 6.51 -5.50 -7.83
C ASP A 2 5.57 -4.46 -8.46
N ALA A 3 6.11 -3.42 -9.10
CA ALA A 3 5.30 -2.40 -9.79
C ALA A 3 4.42 -2.98 -10.90
N ALA A 4 4.97 -3.88 -11.72
CA ALA A 4 4.21 -4.54 -12.79
C ALA A 4 3.14 -5.47 -12.22
N SER A 5 3.49 -6.27 -11.22
CA SER A 5 2.56 -7.21 -10.57
C SER A 5 1.41 -6.49 -9.85
N SER A 6 1.73 -5.43 -9.10
CA SER A 6 0.74 -4.61 -8.39
C SER A 6 -0.16 -3.86 -9.38
N THR A 7 0.37 -3.41 -10.52
CA THR A 7 -0.46 -2.82 -11.59
C THR A 7 -1.42 -3.83 -12.22
N LEU A 8 -1.13 -5.13 -12.14
CA LEU A 8 -2.07 -6.20 -12.51
C LEU A 8 -2.98 -6.62 -11.34
N GLY A 9 -2.99 -5.86 -10.23
CA GLY A 9 -3.84 -6.10 -9.06
C GLY A 9 -3.30 -7.14 -8.08
N LYS A 10 -2.06 -7.62 -8.25
CA LYS A 10 -1.45 -8.67 -7.41
C LYS A 10 -0.10 -8.22 -6.85
N PRO A 11 -0.05 -7.53 -5.71
CA PRO A 11 1.21 -7.14 -5.09
C PRO A 11 1.99 -8.37 -4.60
N ILE A 12 3.32 -8.32 -4.62
CA ILE A 12 4.17 -9.45 -4.23
C ILE A 12 4.59 -9.28 -2.77
N ASP A 13 3.97 -10.02 -1.85
CA ASP A 13 4.23 -9.90 -0.40
C ASP A 13 5.69 -10.16 -0.01
N GLN A 14 6.41 -11.01 -0.76
CA GLN A 14 7.84 -11.27 -0.53
C GLN A 14 8.70 -10.02 -0.73
N LEU A 15 8.26 -9.07 -1.57
CA LEU A 15 8.90 -7.78 -1.79
C LEU A 15 8.34 -6.73 -0.82
N PHE A 16 8.41 -7.03 0.48
CA PHE A 16 7.83 -6.21 1.55
C PHE A 16 8.45 -4.81 1.71
N TRP A 17 9.59 -4.56 1.06
CA TRP A 17 10.27 -3.25 1.06
C TRP A 17 9.86 -2.37 -0.13
N CYS A 18 9.16 -2.94 -1.11
CA CYS A 18 8.64 -2.23 -2.28
C CYS A 18 7.17 -1.87 -2.07
N ALA A 19 6.82 -0.62 -2.39
CA ALA A 19 5.45 -0.15 -2.56
C ALA A 19 5.09 -0.10 -4.06
N GLY A 20 5.39 -1.17 -4.81
CA GLY A 20 5.15 -1.25 -6.26
C GLY A 20 5.66 -0.04 -7.05
N SER A 21 4.75 0.62 -7.77
CA SER A 21 5.04 1.80 -8.57
C SER A 21 5.29 3.08 -7.77
N TRP A 22 4.92 3.11 -6.48
CA TRP A 22 5.02 4.30 -5.61
C TRP A 22 6.40 4.45 -4.95
N GLY A 23 7.32 3.50 -5.19
CA GLY A 23 8.69 3.54 -4.69
C GLY A 23 8.95 2.65 -3.47
N HIS A 24 9.87 3.09 -2.60
CA HIS A 24 10.40 2.28 -1.50
C HIS A 24 9.73 2.57 -0.15
N LEU A 25 9.44 1.53 0.64
CA LEU A 25 8.85 1.70 1.97
C LEU A 25 9.85 2.18 3.01
N TYR A 26 11.14 1.95 2.81
CA TYR A 26 12.18 2.39 3.74
C TYR A 26 12.81 3.72 3.27
N PRO A 27 13.18 4.61 4.22
CA PRO A 27 12.93 4.52 5.67
C PRO A 27 11.45 4.71 6.03
N LEU A 28 11.00 4.08 7.13
CA LEU A 28 9.63 4.16 7.67
C LEU A 28 9.38 5.51 8.39
N SER A 29 9.63 6.60 7.67
CA SER A 29 9.46 7.97 8.13
C SER A 29 8.16 8.55 7.58
N GLY A 30 7.60 9.56 8.26
CA GLY A 30 6.46 10.34 7.78
C GLY A 30 6.82 11.36 6.70
N HIS A 31 8.02 11.25 6.11
CA HIS A 31 8.51 12.15 5.08
C HIS A 31 8.70 11.39 3.77
N THR A 32 8.18 11.95 2.69
CA THR A 32 8.50 11.53 1.33
C THR A 32 8.93 12.75 0.52
N LEU A 33 9.88 12.55 -0.40
CA LEU A 33 10.19 13.58 -1.38
C LEU A 33 9.04 13.61 -2.36
N ALA A 34 8.44 14.78 -2.58
CA ALA A 34 7.27 14.97 -3.42
C ALA A 34 7.63 14.85 -4.91
N PHE A 35 8.01 13.64 -5.34
CA PHE A 35 8.18 13.29 -6.73
C PHE A 35 6.90 12.58 -7.22
N GLY A 36 6.50 12.82 -8.48
CA GLY A 36 5.26 12.25 -9.02
C GLY A 36 4.01 12.98 -8.54
N SER A 37 2.88 12.27 -8.52
CA SER A 37 1.57 12.88 -8.25
C SER A 37 1.19 12.89 -6.78
N LEU A 38 0.20 13.72 -6.42
CA LEU A 38 -0.28 13.79 -5.04
C LEU A 38 -0.93 12.47 -4.59
N ALA A 39 -1.65 11.81 -5.51
CA ALA A 39 -2.24 10.50 -5.28
C ALA A 39 -1.16 9.46 -4.95
N GLU A 40 -0.05 9.46 -5.71
CA GLU A 40 1.08 8.55 -5.46
C GLU A 40 1.72 8.80 -4.09
N ASN A 41 2.06 10.06 -3.80
CA ASN A 41 2.78 10.44 -2.59
C ASN A 41 1.97 10.17 -1.31
N THR A 42 0.66 10.45 -1.34
CA THR A 42 -0.23 10.22 -0.19
C THR A 42 -0.44 8.72 0.05
N SER A 43 -0.67 7.94 -1.01
CA SER A 43 -0.76 6.47 -0.92
C SER A 43 0.56 5.84 -0.46
N HIS A 44 1.70 6.38 -0.89
CA HIS A 44 3.02 5.94 -0.45
C HIS A 44 3.25 6.16 1.05
N LEU A 45 2.92 7.35 1.55
CA LEU A 45 2.99 7.67 2.98
C LEU A 45 2.06 6.79 3.81
N ALA A 46 0.85 6.53 3.33
CA ALA A 46 -0.09 5.62 3.99
C ALA A 46 0.47 4.18 4.06
N ALA A 47 1.04 3.68 2.96
CA ALA A 47 1.70 2.36 2.95
C ALA A 47 2.88 2.29 3.93
N ARG A 48 3.68 3.35 4.05
CA ARG A 48 4.76 3.45 5.06
C ARG A 48 4.23 3.44 6.49
N ALA A 49 3.12 4.13 6.75
CA ALA A 49 2.49 4.14 8.07
C ALA A 49 2.02 2.73 8.47
N ILE A 50 1.37 2.00 7.55
CA ILE A 50 0.93 0.62 7.79
C ILE A 50 2.15 -0.30 8.01
N ALA A 51 3.19 -0.16 7.18
CA ALA A 51 4.44 -0.92 7.37
C ALA A 51 5.10 -0.62 8.72
N ALA A 52 5.07 0.63 9.20
CA ALA A 52 5.55 1.00 10.52
C ALA A 52 4.72 0.38 11.65
N GLN A 53 3.40 0.28 11.49
CA GLN A 53 2.52 -0.42 12.44
C GLN A 53 2.85 -1.92 12.52
N HIS A 54 3.10 -2.57 11.39
CA HIS A 54 3.54 -3.98 11.35
C HIS A 54 4.90 -4.15 12.04
N ARG A 55 5.87 -3.29 11.73
CA ARG A 55 7.21 -3.33 12.34
C ARG A 55 7.18 -3.13 13.87
N ARG A 56 6.22 -2.35 14.37
CA ARG A 56 6.00 -2.10 15.82
C ARG A 56 5.08 -3.15 16.48
N GLY A 57 4.54 -4.10 15.73
CA GLY A 57 3.60 -5.11 16.25
C GLY A 57 2.20 -4.57 16.60
N LEU A 58 1.86 -3.36 16.15
CA LEU A 58 0.53 -2.76 16.32
C LEU A 58 -0.47 -3.38 15.33
N ALA A 59 -0.05 -3.49 14.07
CA ALA A 59 -0.81 -4.18 13.03
C ALA A 59 -0.44 -5.67 13.02
N ARG A 60 -1.41 -6.51 12.70
CA ARG A 60 -1.29 -7.97 12.69
C ARG A 60 -1.79 -8.52 11.36
N ARG A 61 -1.29 -9.69 10.99
CA ARG A 61 -1.79 -10.44 9.85
C ARG A 61 -3.08 -11.16 10.23
N THR A 62 -4.13 -10.93 9.45
CA THR A 62 -5.49 -11.46 9.64
C THR A 62 -5.95 -12.30 8.45
N MET A 63 -5.08 -12.51 7.45
CA MET A 63 -5.38 -13.30 6.26
C MET A 63 -4.57 -14.61 6.21
N GLY A 64 -5.14 -15.60 5.52
CA GLY A 64 -4.54 -16.92 5.28
C GLY A 64 -4.80 -17.95 6.38
N ASN A 65 -4.50 -19.22 6.11
CA ASN A 65 -4.86 -20.35 6.97
C ASN A 65 -4.27 -20.28 8.39
N SER A 66 -3.10 -19.65 8.55
CA SER A 66 -2.45 -19.47 9.86
C SER A 66 -3.09 -18.40 10.75
N ALA A 67 -3.96 -17.53 10.19
CA ALA A 67 -4.57 -16.41 10.91
C ALA A 67 -6.10 -16.53 11.05
N LEU A 68 -6.67 -17.74 10.82
CA LEU A 68 -8.12 -17.97 10.88
C LEU A 68 -8.72 -17.74 12.27
N CYS A 69 -8.10 -18.29 13.31
CA CYS A 69 -8.63 -18.22 14.67
C CYS A 69 -8.12 -17.02 15.46
N ARG A 70 -6.89 -16.56 15.16
CA ARG A 70 -6.23 -15.48 15.89
C ARG A 70 -5.33 -14.66 14.96
N PRO A 71 -5.27 -13.34 15.15
CA PRO A 71 -4.37 -12.49 14.37
C PRO A 71 -2.91 -12.79 14.77
N VAL A 72 -2.05 -12.93 13.77
CA VAL A 72 -0.63 -13.28 13.95
C VAL A 72 0.23 -12.03 13.83
N ILE A 73 1.25 -11.88 14.69
CA ILE A 73 2.22 -10.79 14.56
C ILE A 73 3.06 -11.05 13.30
N GLU A 74 3.01 -10.12 12.36
CA GLU A 74 3.76 -10.16 11.12
C GLU A 74 4.56 -8.86 10.99
N PRO A 75 5.89 -8.87 11.22
CA PRO A 75 6.70 -7.66 11.21
C PRO A 75 6.89 -7.04 9.83
N MET A 76 6.71 -7.83 8.76
CA MET A 76 6.76 -7.37 7.38
C MET A 76 5.35 -7.04 6.89
N LEU A 77 5.21 -6.08 5.96
CA LEU A 77 3.89 -5.68 5.46
C LEU A 77 3.28 -6.79 4.58
N PRO A 78 2.15 -7.44 4.97
CA PRO A 78 1.39 -8.30 4.08
C PRO A 78 0.55 -7.42 3.14
N LYS A 79 1.11 -7.04 1.98
CA LYS A 79 0.46 -6.11 1.04
C LYS A 79 -0.88 -6.61 0.56
N SER A 80 -1.01 -7.91 0.33
CA SER A 80 -2.25 -8.57 -0.09
C SER A 80 -3.42 -8.44 0.90
N GLN A 81 -3.14 -8.09 2.17
CA GLN A 81 -4.18 -7.87 3.19
C GLN A 81 -4.90 -6.54 3.02
N TYR A 82 -4.27 -5.56 2.38
CA TYR A 82 -4.73 -4.18 2.35
C TYR A 82 -5.27 -3.79 0.97
N LYS A 83 -6.36 -3.03 0.97
CA LYS A 83 -6.86 -2.28 -0.17
C LYS A 83 -6.90 -0.81 0.20
N MET A 84 -6.62 0.04 -0.77
CA MET A 84 -6.59 1.48 -0.63
C MET A 84 -7.71 2.10 -1.46
N SER A 85 -8.25 3.21 -0.98
CA SER A 85 -9.29 3.98 -1.67
C SER A 85 -8.99 5.46 -1.48
N MET A 86 -9.02 6.23 -2.56
CA MET A 86 -8.83 7.68 -2.46
C MET A 86 -10.11 8.36 -2.00
N PHE A 87 -10.00 9.38 -1.14
CA PHE A 87 -11.16 10.16 -0.67
C PHE A 87 -11.22 11.59 -1.25
N PHE A 88 -10.07 12.26 -1.34
CA PHE A 88 -9.95 13.64 -1.84
C PHE A 88 -8.90 13.68 -2.97
N PRO A 89 -9.06 14.49 -4.03
CA PRO A 89 -10.17 15.42 -4.30
C PRO A 89 -11.47 14.75 -4.72
N VAL A 90 -11.39 13.78 -5.64
CA VAL A 90 -12.54 12.98 -6.08
C VAL A 90 -12.44 11.58 -5.46
N PRO A 91 -13.49 11.11 -4.75
CA PRO A 91 -13.44 9.83 -4.07
C PRO A 91 -13.52 8.64 -5.03
N GLU A 92 -12.88 7.54 -4.65
CA GLU A 92 -12.99 6.25 -5.30
C GLU A 92 -14.21 5.49 -4.72
N THR A 93 -15.38 5.64 -5.34
CA THR A 93 -16.66 5.12 -4.80
C THR A 93 -16.98 3.69 -5.23
N GLU A 94 -16.63 3.32 -6.46
CA GLU A 94 -17.00 2.02 -7.06
C GLU A 94 -15.84 1.02 -7.10
N SER A 95 -14.63 1.45 -6.75
CA SER A 95 -13.43 0.64 -6.86
C SER A 95 -12.52 0.77 -5.64
N ALA A 96 -11.48 -0.06 -5.59
CA ALA A 96 -10.38 0.09 -4.67
C ALA A 96 -9.13 -0.46 -5.36
N HIS A 97 -7.96 0.06 -5.01
CA HIS A 97 -6.70 -0.33 -5.62
C HIS A 97 -5.78 -1.01 -4.61
N VAL A 98 -4.82 -1.77 -5.11
CA VAL A 98 -3.84 -2.47 -4.26
C VAL A 98 -2.63 -1.58 -3.97
N ILE A 99 -1.90 -1.92 -2.91
CA ILE A 99 -0.65 -1.22 -2.60
C ILE A 99 0.33 -1.37 -3.75
N GLY A 100 0.77 -0.25 -4.32
CA GLY A 100 1.74 -0.19 -5.40
C GLY A 100 1.19 -0.25 -6.82
N GLU A 101 -0.14 -0.25 -7.00
CA GLU A 101 -0.78 -0.15 -8.32
C GLU A 101 -0.55 1.22 -8.96
N SER A 102 -0.22 1.25 -10.26
CA SER A 102 0.04 2.50 -10.98
C SER A 102 -1.10 3.50 -10.83
N THR A 103 -0.77 4.72 -10.39
CA THR A 103 -1.71 5.83 -10.18
C THR A 103 -2.45 6.22 -11.45
N MET A 104 -1.92 5.91 -12.63
CA MET A 104 -2.57 6.14 -13.92
C MET A 104 -3.90 5.39 -14.05
N LYS A 105 -4.10 4.29 -13.30
CA LYS A 105 -5.36 3.52 -13.32
C LYS A 105 -6.44 4.10 -12.42
N TRP A 106 -6.07 4.66 -11.28
CA TRP A 106 -7.02 4.98 -10.21
C TRP A 106 -6.93 6.43 -9.69
N GLY A 107 -5.78 7.10 -9.77
CA GLY A 107 -5.56 8.34 -9.02
C GLY A 107 -5.37 9.58 -9.89
N GLU A 108 -4.61 9.47 -10.98
CA GLU A 108 -4.05 10.65 -11.66
C GLU A 108 -5.11 11.59 -12.25
N TRP A 109 -6.22 11.04 -12.73
CA TRP A 109 -7.33 11.82 -13.28
C TRP A 109 -8.26 12.38 -12.21
N ARG A 110 -8.08 12.00 -10.94
CA ARG A 110 -8.91 12.43 -9.81
C ARG A 110 -8.30 13.62 -9.05
N THR A 111 -7.17 14.15 -9.50
CA THR A 111 -6.45 15.28 -8.87
C THR A 111 -6.76 16.66 -9.47
N ILE A 112 -7.80 16.74 -10.32
CA ILE A 112 -8.27 17.99 -10.94
C ILE A 112 -9.10 18.84 -9.97
#